data_AF-A0A442HIK3-F1
#
_entry.id   AF-A0A442HIK3-F1
#
_cell.length_a   1.000
_cell.length_b   1.000
_cell.length_c   1.000
_cell.angle_alpha   90.00
_cell.angle_beta   90.00
_cell.angle_gamma   90.00
#
_symmetry.space_group_name_H-M   'P 1'
#
loop_
_entity.id
_entity.type
_entity.pdbx_description
1 polymer ?
#
loop_
_entity_poly.entity_id
_entity_poly.type
_entity_poly.pdbx_seq_one_letter_code
_entity_poly.pdbx_strand_id
1 'polypeptide(L)'
;MLTFLAVPHGLAQQHGGINHHKAAAGKDQTTSSYSGMETRRVKALSGEQIADLMAGRGMGLALAAELNSYPGPSHVLELRDALGLTDEQASRTKALLEQMKAETVPLGRRIIEKETELDRLFSERKIISAHLAEMTKTIAEVQGALRAAHLRYHLDMAELLTPEQIGRYSQLRGYSGQVD
;
A
#
# COMPACT_ATOMS: atom_id res chain seq x y z
N MET A 1 -4.93 43.56 21.67
CA MET A 1 -4.20 42.28 21.70
C MET A 1 -5.23 41.16 21.65
N LEU A 2 -5.44 40.54 20.49
CA LEU A 2 -6.33 39.39 20.33
C LEU A 2 -5.51 38.19 19.89
N THR A 3 -5.67 37.11 20.65
CA THR A 3 -4.90 35.88 20.71
C THR A 3 -5.10 35.01 19.47
N PHE A 4 -4.00 34.55 18.87
CA PHE A 4 -4.01 33.49 17.86
C PHE A 4 -4.40 32.15 18.51
N LEU A 5 -5.52 31.55 18.08
CA LEU A 5 -5.83 30.14 18.34
C LEU A 5 -5.00 29.28 17.38
N ALA A 6 -3.97 28.63 17.92
CA ALA A 6 -3.17 27.65 17.19
C ALA A 6 -3.98 26.37 16.96
N VAL A 7 -4.17 26.01 15.69
CA VAL A 7 -4.72 24.71 15.28
C VAL A 7 -3.59 23.67 15.35
N PRO A 8 -3.72 22.56 16.09
CA PRO A 8 -2.74 21.49 16.00
C PRO A 8 -3.00 20.70 14.72
N HIS A 9 -2.20 20.95 13.68
CA HIS A 9 -2.11 20.06 12.53
C HIS A 9 -1.22 18.86 12.89
N GLY A 10 -1.85 17.75 13.29
CA GLY A 10 -1.23 16.44 13.33
C GLY A 10 -1.68 15.61 12.13
N LEU A 11 -1.20 15.91 10.93
CA LEU A 11 -1.32 15.02 9.78
C LEU A 11 -0.30 13.89 9.92
N ALA A 12 -0.65 12.88 10.72
CA ALA A 12 -0.10 11.56 10.52
C ALA A 12 -0.67 11.04 9.19
N GLN A 13 0.19 10.51 8.31
CA GLN A 13 -0.24 9.78 7.12
C GLN A 13 -1.12 8.62 7.57
N GLN A 14 -2.43 8.84 7.49
CA GLN A 14 -3.46 7.86 7.74
C GLN A 14 -3.39 6.85 6.60
N HIS A 15 -2.77 5.70 6.86
CA HIS A 15 -2.95 4.53 6.01
C HIS A 15 -4.44 4.17 6.04
N GLY A 16 -5.08 4.26 4.88
CA GLY A 16 -6.51 4.06 4.71
C GLY A 16 -6.93 2.64 5.07
N GLY A 17 -7.65 2.51 6.18
CA GLY A 17 -8.69 1.52 6.40
C GLY A 17 -9.97 2.28 6.73
N ILE A 18 -10.92 2.31 5.81
CA ILE A 18 -12.25 2.88 6.09
C ILE A 18 -12.98 1.89 6.99
N ASN A 19 -12.90 2.08 8.30
CA ASN A 19 -13.86 1.56 9.26
C ASN A 19 -14.42 2.73 10.05
N HIS A 20 -15.68 3.07 9.78
CA HIS A 20 -16.44 4.08 10.52
C HIS A 20 -16.68 3.61 11.96
N HIS A 21 -15.91 4.13 12.92
CA HIS A 21 -16.33 4.11 14.32
C HIS A 21 -17.08 5.40 14.65
N LYS A 22 -18.40 5.23 14.78
CA LYS A 22 -19.39 6.18 15.27
C LYS A 22 -18.95 6.71 16.64
N ALA A 23 -18.88 8.04 16.78
CA ALA A 23 -18.51 8.70 18.03
C ALA A 23 -19.54 8.40 19.14
N ALA A 24 -19.10 7.73 20.21
CA ALA A 24 -19.79 7.70 21.48
C ALA A 24 -19.03 8.60 22.45
N ALA A 25 -19.72 9.61 22.98
CA ALA A 25 -19.19 10.53 23.98
C ALA A 25 -18.96 9.79 25.31
N GLY A 26 -17.72 9.80 25.79
CA GLY A 26 -17.33 9.32 27.11
C GLY A 26 -15.97 9.89 27.48
N LYS A 27 -15.86 10.48 28.67
CA LYS A 27 -14.59 10.96 29.24
C LYS A 27 -13.59 9.79 29.23
N ASP A 28 -12.52 9.89 28.45
CA ASP A 28 -11.46 8.90 28.51
C ASP A 28 -10.08 9.55 28.45
N GLN A 29 -9.16 8.98 29.21
CA GLN A 29 -7.80 9.48 29.41
C GLN A 29 -7.15 9.76 28.04
N THR A 30 -6.47 10.90 27.91
CA THR A 30 -5.77 11.29 26.68
C THR A 30 -4.52 10.41 26.48
N THR A 31 -4.72 9.12 26.20
CA THR A 31 -3.68 8.22 25.78
C THR A 31 -3.28 8.58 24.35
N SER A 32 -1.98 8.69 24.08
CA SER A 32 -1.46 8.92 22.73
C SER A 32 -2.02 7.88 21.75
N SER A 33 -2.35 8.28 20.52
CA SER A 33 -2.73 7.36 19.44
C SER A 33 -1.64 6.34 19.11
N TYR A 34 -0.41 6.57 19.58
CA TYR A 34 0.74 5.68 19.43
C TYR A 34 0.96 4.73 20.63
N SER A 35 0.15 4.82 21.68
CA SER A 35 0.29 3.95 22.87
C SER A 35 0.21 2.48 22.48
N GLY A 36 1.17 1.67 22.93
CA GLY A 36 1.31 0.26 22.58
C GLY A 36 2.13 0.02 21.30
N MET A 37 2.29 1.02 20.43
CA MET A 37 3.10 0.87 19.21
C MET A 37 4.60 0.77 19.52
N GLU A 38 5.05 1.28 20.68
CA GLU A 38 6.42 1.13 21.16
C GLU A 38 6.82 -0.33 21.39
N THR A 39 5.87 -1.27 21.46
CA THR A 39 6.15 -2.71 21.58
C THR A 39 6.30 -3.43 20.23
N ARG A 40 6.00 -2.76 19.10
CA ARG A 40 6.13 -3.36 17.77
C ARG A 40 7.57 -3.75 17.48
N ARG A 41 7.74 -4.80 16.67
CA ARG A 41 9.06 -5.22 16.18
C ARG A 41 9.75 -4.15 15.32
N VAL A 42 8.98 -3.42 14.53
CA VAL A 42 9.40 -2.25 13.74
C VAL A 42 8.37 -1.16 14.00
N LYS A 43 8.73 -0.03 14.62
CA LYS A 43 7.69 0.92 15.11
C LYS A 43 6.83 1.50 13.99
N ALA A 44 7.46 1.79 12.85
CA ALA A 44 6.82 2.42 11.70
C ALA A 44 5.85 1.48 10.94
N LEU A 45 5.95 0.16 11.12
CA LEU A 45 5.17 -0.82 10.36
C LEU A 45 4.23 -1.61 11.26
N SER A 46 2.96 -1.73 10.87
CA SER A 46 2.04 -2.67 11.49
C SER A 46 2.42 -4.12 11.15
N GLY A 47 1.91 -5.07 11.94
CA GLY A 47 2.08 -6.50 11.63
C GLY A 47 1.49 -6.89 10.27
N GLU A 48 0.36 -6.27 9.90
CA GLU A 48 -0.29 -6.45 8.59
C GLU A 48 0.59 -5.92 7.46
N GLN A 49 1.14 -4.70 7.59
CA GLN A 49 2.05 -4.14 6.59
C GLN A 49 3.30 -5.02 6.41
N ILE A 50 3.86 -5.56 7.49
CA ILE A 50 4.97 -6.52 7.39
C ILE A 50 4.55 -7.77 6.62
N ALA A 51 3.38 -8.35 6.94
CA ALA A 51 2.87 -9.53 6.26
C ALA A 51 2.61 -9.28 4.77
N ASP A 52 2.07 -8.10 4.43
CA ASP A 52 1.80 -7.66 3.08
C ASP A 52 3.08 -7.48 2.27
N LEU A 53 4.06 -6.77 2.83
CA LEU A 53 5.39 -6.57 2.23
C LEU A 53 6.09 -7.92 2.01
N MET A 54 6.01 -8.85 2.97
CA MET A 54 6.59 -10.19 2.85
C MET A 54 5.92 -11.03 1.77
N ALA A 55 4.65 -10.75 1.45
CA ALA A 55 3.87 -11.43 0.42
C ALA A 55 3.85 -10.69 -0.93
N GLY A 56 4.53 -9.54 -1.04
CA GLY A 56 4.54 -8.72 -2.25
C GLY A 56 3.20 -8.04 -2.55
N ARG A 57 2.34 -7.84 -1.54
CA ARG A 57 1.03 -7.19 -1.73
C ARG A 57 1.16 -5.67 -1.85
N GLY A 58 0.23 -5.09 -2.60
CA GLY A 58 0.26 -3.67 -2.95
C GLY A 58 -0.22 -2.72 -1.86
N MET A 59 -1.02 -3.15 -0.87
CA MET A 59 -1.52 -2.26 0.21
C MET A 59 -2.10 -0.92 -0.29
N GLY A 60 -2.77 -0.91 -1.45
CA GLY A 60 -3.29 0.31 -2.07
C GLY A 60 -2.29 1.15 -2.88
N LEU A 61 -1.03 0.72 -3.03
CA LEU A 61 0.00 1.42 -3.82
C LEU A 61 -0.40 1.66 -5.29
N ALA A 62 -1.24 0.77 -5.85
CA ALA A 62 -1.74 0.85 -7.22
C ALA A 62 -3.16 1.44 -7.35
N LEU A 63 -3.73 2.08 -6.31
CA LEU A 63 -5.08 2.64 -6.39
C LEU A 63 -5.28 3.61 -7.55
N ALA A 64 -4.24 4.36 -7.93
CA ALA A 64 -4.28 5.25 -9.09
C ALA A 64 -4.54 4.48 -10.41
N ALA A 65 -4.05 3.25 -10.54
CA ALA A 65 -4.33 2.40 -11.69
C ALA A 65 -5.69 1.70 -11.51
N GLU A 66 -5.88 1.03 -10.38
CA GLU A 66 -7.08 0.23 -10.08
C GLU A 66 -8.37 1.03 -10.22
N LEU A 67 -8.45 2.22 -9.62
CA LEU A 67 -9.65 3.07 -9.65
C LEU A 67 -9.84 3.79 -11.00
N ASN A 68 -8.87 3.72 -11.90
CA ASN A 68 -8.97 4.24 -13.26
C ASN A 68 -9.07 3.11 -14.30
N SER A 69 -9.63 1.96 -13.90
CA SER A 69 -9.89 0.81 -14.77
C SER A 69 -8.65 0.14 -15.37
N TYR A 70 -7.51 0.17 -14.67
CA TYR A 70 -6.36 -0.68 -14.98
C TYR A 70 -6.36 -1.88 -14.03
N PRO A 71 -6.74 -3.09 -14.49
CA PRO A 71 -6.94 -4.24 -13.61
C PRO A 71 -5.64 -4.77 -12.99
N GLY A 72 -5.70 -5.25 -11.75
CA GLY A 72 -4.59 -5.95 -11.11
C GLY A 72 -4.58 -7.46 -11.39
N PRO A 73 -3.41 -8.10 -11.64
CA PRO A 73 -3.33 -9.52 -12.00
C PRO A 73 -4.04 -10.50 -11.05
N SER A 74 -3.95 -10.29 -9.73
CA SER A 74 -4.65 -11.16 -8.74
C SER A 74 -6.16 -11.12 -8.94
N HIS A 75 -6.72 -9.92 -9.03
CA HIS A 75 -8.16 -9.71 -9.12
C HIS A 75 -8.71 -10.18 -10.47
N VAL A 76 -7.92 -10.08 -11.54
CA VAL A 76 -8.26 -10.64 -12.85
C VAL A 76 -8.36 -12.16 -12.79
N LEU A 77 -7.46 -12.85 -12.08
CA LEU A 77 -7.54 -14.30 -11.90
C LEU A 77 -8.73 -14.72 -11.03
N GLU A 78 -9.04 -13.96 -9.98
CA GLU A 78 -10.23 -14.18 -9.15
C GLU A 78 -11.53 -14.08 -9.98
N LEU A 79 -11.54 -13.20 -10.99
CA LEU A 79 -12.68 -12.95 -11.86
C LEU A 79 -12.61 -13.69 -13.22
N ARG A 80 -11.67 -14.64 -13.39
CA ARG A 80 -11.36 -15.28 -14.69
C ARG A 80 -12.60 -15.69 -15.47
N ASP A 81 -13.48 -16.45 -14.83
CA ASP A 81 -14.66 -17.03 -15.48
C ASP A 81 -15.69 -15.94 -15.81
N ALA A 82 -15.86 -14.95 -14.93
CA ALA A 82 -16.78 -13.83 -15.12
C ALA A 82 -16.30 -12.84 -16.19
N LEU A 83 -14.99 -12.80 -16.46
CA LEU A 83 -14.36 -12.03 -17.54
C LEU A 83 -14.26 -12.82 -18.85
N GLY A 84 -14.57 -14.12 -18.84
CA GLY A 84 -14.40 -14.98 -19.99
C GLY A 84 -12.96 -15.01 -20.51
N LEU A 85 -11.97 -15.05 -19.61
CA LEU A 85 -10.57 -15.10 -20.04
C LEU A 85 -10.32 -16.39 -20.83
N THR A 86 -9.59 -16.26 -21.93
CA THR A 86 -9.07 -17.43 -22.64
C THR A 86 -8.02 -18.15 -21.79
N ASP A 87 -7.75 -19.42 -22.10
CA ASP A 87 -6.67 -20.16 -21.43
C ASP A 87 -5.30 -19.48 -21.60
N GLU A 88 -5.08 -18.85 -22.75
CA GLU A 88 -3.87 -18.07 -23.00
C GLU A 88 -3.79 -16.84 -22.09
N GLN A 89 -4.87 -16.05 -22.01
CA GLN A 89 -4.93 -14.88 -21.12
C GLN A 89 -4.71 -15.30 -19.67
N ALA A 90 -5.40 -16.36 -19.20
CA ALA A 90 -5.25 -16.87 -17.84
C ALA A 90 -3.81 -17.34 -17.55
N SER A 91 -3.16 -17.99 -18.51
CA SER A 91 -1.75 -18.41 -18.38
C SER A 91 -0.82 -17.20 -18.28
N ARG A 92 -0.99 -16.20 -19.16
CA ARG A 92 -0.19 -14.97 -19.16
C ARG A 92 -0.41 -14.14 -17.90
N THR A 93 -1.65 -14.04 -17.39
CA THR A 93 -1.95 -13.36 -16.13
C THR A 93 -1.29 -14.05 -14.94
N LYS A 94 -1.28 -15.39 -14.88
CA LYS A 94 -0.55 -16.12 -13.83
C LYS A 94 0.94 -15.84 -13.89
N ALA A 95 1.54 -15.86 -15.08
CA ALA A 95 2.94 -15.52 -15.26
C ALA A 95 3.23 -14.08 -14.80
N LEU A 96 2.35 -13.14 -15.11
CA LEU A 96 2.46 -11.74 -14.71
C LEU A 96 2.38 -11.57 -13.18
N LEU A 97 1.46 -12.28 -12.52
CA LEU A 97 1.35 -12.29 -11.06
C LEU A 97 2.60 -12.85 -10.38
N GLU A 98 3.16 -13.94 -10.90
CA GLU A 98 4.37 -14.54 -10.32
C GLU A 98 5.62 -13.67 -10.54
N GLN A 99 5.73 -13.02 -11.71
CA GLN A 99 6.78 -12.01 -11.95
C GLN A 99 6.64 -10.82 -10.99
N MET A 100 5.42 -10.32 -10.78
CA MET A 100 5.15 -9.26 -9.81
C MET A 100 5.61 -9.65 -8.40
N LYS A 101 5.28 -10.86 -7.94
CA LYS A 101 5.72 -11.34 -6.62
C LYS A 101 7.24 -11.47 -6.55
N ALA A 102 7.87 -12.02 -7.60
CA ALA A 102 9.32 -12.20 -7.65
C ALA A 102 10.07 -10.86 -7.54
N GLU A 103 9.49 -9.77 -8.06
CA GLU A 103 10.06 -8.43 -7.97
C GLU A 103 9.71 -7.70 -6.67
N THR A 104 8.45 -7.77 -6.24
CA THR A 104 7.93 -6.97 -5.12
C THR A 104 8.30 -7.54 -3.75
N VAL A 105 8.43 -8.86 -3.60
CA VAL A 105 8.83 -9.50 -2.33
C VAL A 105 10.23 -9.05 -1.87
N PRO A 106 11.29 -9.06 -2.72
CA PRO A 106 12.58 -8.50 -2.35
C PRO A 106 12.54 -7.03 -1.93
N LEU A 107 11.75 -6.21 -2.63
CA LEU A 107 11.57 -4.79 -2.29
C LEU A 107 10.90 -4.64 -0.92
N GLY A 108 9.86 -5.43 -0.64
CA GLY A 108 9.17 -5.42 0.64
C GLY A 108 10.08 -5.84 1.81
N ARG A 109 10.91 -6.87 1.62
CA ARG A 109 11.93 -7.26 2.60
C ARG A 109 12.93 -6.15 2.87
N ARG A 110 13.37 -5.43 1.83
CA ARG A 110 14.33 -4.33 1.96
C ARG A 110 13.72 -3.13 2.68
N ILE A 111 12.43 -2.83 2.50
CA ILE A 111 11.72 -1.82 3.32
C ILE A 111 11.74 -2.22 4.79
N ILE A 112 11.36 -3.46 5.11
CA ILE A 112 11.35 -3.97 6.50
C ILE A 112 12.75 -3.85 7.11
N GLU A 113 13.79 -4.26 6.39
CA GLU A 113 15.18 -4.19 6.85
C GLU A 113 15.60 -2.73 7.15
N LYS A 114 15.36 -1.79 6.23
CA LYS A 114 15.78 -0.40 6.40
C LYS A 114 15.00 0.32 7.50
N GLU A 115 13.70 0.05 7.63
CA GLU A 115 12.89 0.58 8.74
C GLU A 115 13.34 0.00 10.09
N THR A 116 13.71 -1.29 10.12
CA THR A 116 14.26 -1.92 11.34
C THR A 116 15.58 -1.26 11.75
N GLU A 117 16.48 -1.00 10.80
CA GLU A 117 17.77 -0.36 11.08
C GLU A 117 17.58 1.09 11.53
N LEU A 118 16.64 1.83 10.93
CA LEU A 118 16.32 3.20 11.33
C LEU A 118 15.81 3.23 12.77
N ASP A 119 14.85 2.37 13.11
CA ASP A 119 14.32 2.20 14.46
C ASP A 119 15.43 1.87 15.47
N ARG A 120 16.30 0.91 15.13
CA ARG A 120 17.43 0.52 15.97
C ARG A 120 18.35 1.71 16.29
N LEU A 121 18.75 2.49 15.29
CA LEU A 121 19.66 3.62 15.47
C LEU A 121 19.06 4.74 16.34
N PHE A 122 17.75 4.99 16.24
CA PHE A 122 17.06 5.89 17.16
C PHE A 122 17.01 5.32 18.58
N SER A 123 16.68 4.03 18.74
CA SER A 123 16.59 3.38 20.06
C SER A 123 17.93 3.39 20.81
N GLU A 124 19.04 3.24 20.07
CA GLU A 124 20.40 3.26 20.60
C GLU A 124 20.99 4.67 20.75
N ARG A 125 20.26 5.71 20.34
CA ARG A 125 20.73 7.11 20.30
C ARG A 125 22.02 7.30 19.47
N LYS A 126 22.17 6.52 18.39
CA LYS A 126 23.35 6.54 17.50
C LYS A 126 23.11 7.26 16.18
N ILE A 127 21.87 7.64 15.88
CA ILE A 127 21.54 8.36 14.65
C ILE A 127 22.11 9.79 14.68
N ILE A 128 22.65 10.24 13.55
CA ILE A 128 23.11 11.61 13.32
C ILE A 128 22.45 12.16 12.06
N SER A 129 22.40 13.47 11.89
CA SER A 129 21.67 14.12 10.79
C SER A 129 22.07 13.63 9.39
N ALA A 130 23.36 13.40 9.15
CA ALA A 130 23.85 12.90 7.87
C ALA A 130 23.34 11.47 7.57
N HIS A 131 23.42 10.57 8.56
CA HIS A 131 22.91 9.19 8.42
C HIS A 131 21.38 9.17 8.30
N LEU A 132 20.67 10.03 9.02
CA LEU A 132 19.21 10.16 8.91
C LEU A 132 18.79 10.52 7.48
N ALA A 133 19.46 11.50 6.87
CA ALA A 133 19.15 11.92 5.51
C ALA A 133 19.37 10.78 4.49
N GLU A 134 20.49 10.06 4.60
CA GLU A 134 20.80 8.96 3.67
C GLU A 134 19.85 7.76 3.84
N MET A 135 19.53 7.40 5.08
CA MET A 135 18.63 6.28 5.34
C MET A 135 17.20 6.56 4.89
N THR A 136 16.67 7.75 5.18
CA THR A 136 15.31 8.12 4.77
C THR A 136 15.19 8.23 3.25
N LYS A 137 16.23 8.73 2.57
CA LYS A 137 16.32 8.70 1.10
C LYS A 137 16.31 7.25 0.57
N THR A 138 17.12 6.37 1.14
CA THR A 138 17.16 4.95 0.74
C THR A 138 15.79 4.27 0.94
N ILE A 139 15.11 4.52 2.06
CA ILE A 139 13.77 3.98 2.33
C ILE A 139 12.79 4.47 1.27
N ALA A 140 12.79 5.78 0.99
CA ALA A 140 11.90 6.39 0.00
C ALA A 140 12.15 5.84 -1.42
N GLU A 141 13.40 5.60 -1.80
CA GLU A 141 13.75 4.98 -3.08
C GLU A 141 13.16 3.57 -3.21
N VAL A 142 13.27 2.73 -2.18
CA VAL A 142 12.73 1.36 -2.22
C VAL A 142 11.19 1.37 -2.18
N GLN A 143 10.57 2.26 -1.40
CA GLN A 143 9.12 2.45 -1.41
C GLN A 143 8.62 2.93 -2.79
N GLY A 144 9.34 3.85 -3.41
CA GLY A 144 9.07 4.32 -4.76
C GLY A 144 9.17 3.19 -5.80
N ALA A 145 10.22 2.37 -5.71
CA ALA A 145 10.38 1.19 -6.56
C ALA A 145 9.24 0.17 -6.38
N LEU A 146 8.82 -0.10 -5.13
CA LEU A 146 7.71 -1.00 -4.85
C LEU A 146 6.40 -0.47 -5.47
N ARG A 147 6.12 0.84 -5.31
CA ARG A 147 4.94 1.47 -5.91
C ARG A 147 4.98 1.42 -7.44
N ALA A 148 6.13 1.71 -8.04
CA ALA A 148 6.32 1.67 -9.48
C ALA A 148 6.11 0.26 -10.04
N ALA A 149 6.62 -0.79 -9.36
CA ALA A 149 6.38 -2.17 -9.74
C ALA A 149 4.88 -2.49 -9.76
N HIS A 150 4.16 -2.22 -8.67
CA HIS A 150 2.72 -2.45 -8.61
C HIS A 150 1.95 -1.73 -9.73
N LEU A 151 2.23 -0.45 -9.97
CA LEU A 151 1.58 0.31 -11.05
C LEU A 151 1.92 -0.25 -12.44
N ARG A 152 3.17 -0.65 -12.68
CA ARG A 152 3.57 -1.24 -13.97
C ARG A 152 2.86 -2.55 -14.24
N TYR A 153 2.72 -3.44 -13.25
CA TYR A 153 1.98 -4.69 -13.46
C TYR A 153 0.48 -4.49 -13.70
N HIS A 154 -0.11 -3.37 -13.25
CA HIS A 154 -1.46 -2.98 -13.67
C HIS A 154 -1.50 -2.49 -15.14
N LEU A 155 -0.47 -1.77 -15.61
CA LEU A 155 -0.35 -1.40 -17.03
C LEU A 155 -0.21 -2.65 -17.91
N ASP A 156 0.74 -3.53 -17.58
CA ASP A 156 0.99 -4.76 -18.32
C ASP A 156 -0.24 -5.67 -18.34
N MET A 157 -1.03 -5.70 -17.25
CA MET A 157 -2.27 -6.48 -17.18
C MET A 157 -3.35 -5.91 -18.09
N ALA A 158 -3.49 -4.58 -18.18
CA ALA A 158 -4.47 -3.95 -19.07
C ALA A 158 -4.19 -4.27 -20.54
N GLU A 159 -2.93 -4.39 -20.96
CA GLU A 159 -2.55 -4.76 -22.33
C GLU A 159 -2.95 -6.19 -22.73
N LEU A 160 -3.19 -7.08 -21.76
CA LEU A 160 -3.61 -8.46 -22.02
C LEU A 160 -5.11 -8.64 -22.18
N LEU A 161 -5.91 -7.64 -21.81
CA LEU A 161 -7.36 -7.70 -21.78
C LEU A 161 -7.97 -6.91 -22.93
N THR A 162 -9.14 -7.33 -23.38
CA THR A 162 -9.90 -6.52 -24.33
C THR A 162 -10.58 -5.35 -23.61
N PRO A 163 -10.95 -4.27 -24.33
CA PRO A 163 -11.72 -3.17 -23.76
C PRO A 163 -13.02 -3.63 -23.08
N GLU A 164 -13.69 -4.65 -23.64
CA GLU A 164 -14.91 -5.23 -23.08
C GLU A 164 -14.63 -5.95 -21.75
N GLN A 165 -13.51 -6.68 -21.66
CA GLN A 165 -13.08 -7.33 -20.42
C GLN A 165 -12.72 -6.31 -19.34
N ILE A 166 -12.05 -5.21 -19.71
CA ILE A 166 -11.75 -4.10 -18.79
C ILE A 166 -13.05 -3.45 -18.29
N GLY A 167 -14.00 -3.16 -19.19
CA GLY A 167 -15.31 -2.63 -18.81
C GLY A 167 -16.07 -3.56 -17.87
N ARG A 168 -16.05 -4.88 -18.15
CA ARG A 168 -16.68 -5.90 -17.30
C ARG A 168 -16.00 -6.01 -15.93
N TYR A 169 -14.67 -5.92 -15.88
CA TYR A 169 -13.90 -5.88 -14.63
C TYR A 169 -14.33 -4.70 -13.77
N SER A 170 -14.39 -3.49 -14.33
CA SER A 170 -14.80 -2.30 -13.58
C SER A 170 -16.21 -2.41 -13.03
N GLN A 171 -17.14 -3.05 -13.75
CA GLN A 171 -18.49 -3.36 -13.25
C GLN A 171 -18.46 -4.37 -12.10
N LEU A 172 -17.74 -5.49 -12.25
CA LEU A 172 -17.62 -6.54 -11.24
C LEU A 172 -16.98 -6.01 -9.94
N ARG A 173 -16.10 -5.03 -10.04
CA ARG A 173 -15.43 -4.37 -8.91
C ARG A 173 -16.21 -3.20 -8.32
N GLY A 174 -17.34 -2.82 -8.92
CA GLY A 174 -18.20 -1.74 -8.43
C GLY A 174 -17.67 -0.34 -8.72
N TYR A 175 -16.76 -0.18 -9.68
CA TYR A 175 -16.20 1.13 -10.08
C TYR A 175 -17.05 1.86 -11.10
N SER A 176 -18.00 1.17 -11.75
CA SER A 176 -18.91 1.76 -12.74
C SER A 176 -20.16 2.41 -12.11
N GLY A 177 -20.09 2.86 -10.85
CA GLY A 177 -21.15 3.65 -10.24
C GLY A 177 -21.23 5.03 -10.89
N GLN A 178 -22.45 5.49 -11.18
CA GLN A 178 -22.74 6.76 -11.87
C GLN A 178 -21.88 7.90 -11.32
N VAL A 179 -21.11 8.51 -12.22
CA VAL A 179 -20.78 9.92 -12.09
C VAL A 179 -22.08 10.65 -12.38
N ASP A 180 -22.80 11.03 -11.33
CA ASP A 180 -23.74 12.15 -11.44
C ASP A 180 -22.96 13.46 -11.64
#